data_AF-A0A832Q7A9-F1
#
_entry.id   AF-A0A832Q7A9-F1
#
_cell.length_a   1.000
_cell.length_b   1.000
_cell.length_c   1.000
_cell.angle_alpha   90.00
_cell.angle_beta   90.00
_cell.angle_gamma   90.00
#
_symmetry.space_group_name_H-M   'P 1'
#
loop_
_entity.id
_entity.type
_entity.pdbx_description
1 polymer ?
#
loop_
_entity_poly.entity_id
_entity_poly.type
_entity_poly.pdbx_seq_one_letter_code
_entity_poly.pdbx_strand_id
1 'polypeptide(L)' 'MVTIRLARGGSKKNPYYYVTVADKRNARNGRFIERVGFYNPL' A
#
# COMPACT_ATOMS: atom_id res chain seq x y z
N MET A 1 2.86 -9.14 -12.74
CA MET A 1 1.55 -8.55 -13.09
C MET A 1 1.33 -7.37 -12.18
N VAL A 2 0.93 -6.25 -12.78
CA VAL A 2 0.63 -5.02 -12.05
C VAL A 2 -0.70 -5.16 -11.31
N THR A 3 -0.71 -4.77 -10.05
CA THR A 3 -1.87 -4.90 -9.16
C THR A 3 -2.03 -3.63 -8.34
N ILE A 4 -3.28 -3.27 -8.05
CA ILE A 4 -3.60 -2.27 -7.03
C ILE A 4 -3.68 -3.00 -5.69
N ARG A 5 -2.91 -2.53 -4.69
CA ARG A 5 -2.84 -3.15 -3.37
C ARG A 5 -2.64 -2.12 -2.25
N LEU A 6 -2.91 -2.56 -1.03
CA LEU A 6 -2.72 -1.76 0.18
C LEU A 6 -1.28 -1.90 0.71
N ALA A 7 -0.53 -0.81 0.72
CA ALA A 7 0.74 -0.71 1.41
C ALA A 7 0.48 -0.22 2.84
N ARG A 8 0.88 -1.02 3.84
CA ARG A 8 0.61 -0.72 5.25
C ARG A 8 1.60 0.32 5.78
N GLY A 9 1.08 1.45 6.23
CA GLY A 9 1.73 2.41 7.11
C GLY A 9 1.11 2.40 8.50
N GLY A 10 1.32 3.51 9.22
CA GLY A 10 0.85 3.67 10.60
C GLY A 10 1.73 2.93 11.61
N SER A 11 1.16 2.68 12.79
CA SER A 11 1.86 2.08 13.92
C SER A 11 1.09 0.89 14.50
N LYS A 12 1.66 0.27 15.55
CA LYS A 12 0.99 -0.84 16.24
C LYS A 12 -0.36 -0.34 16.79
N LYS A 13 -1.45 -1.06 16.47
CA LYS A 13 -2.85 -0.70 16.79
C LYS A 13 -3.37 0.59 16.14
N ASN A 14 -2.65 1.20 15.20
CA ASN A 14 -3.12 2.34 14.42
C ASN A 14 -2.78 2.14 12.93
N PRO A 15 -3.54 1.29 12.21
CA PRO A 15 -3.24 0.96 10.83
C PRO A 15 -3.69 2.07 9.87
N TYR A 16 -2.80 2.45 8.96
CA TYR A 16 -3.11 3.33 7.84
C TYR A 16 -2.62 2.67 6.56
N TYR A 17 -3.34 2.80 5.45
CA TYR A 17 -2.99 2.14 4.20
C TYR A 17 -2.87 3.14 3.05
N TYR A 18 -1.84 2.97 2.23
CA TYR A 18 -1.76 3.63 0.93
C TYR A 18 -2.30 2.68 -0.14
N VAL A 19 -3.18 3.19 -0.99
CA VAL A 19 -3.62 2.49 -2.20
C VAL A 19 -2.55 2.71 -3.26
N THR A 20 -1.83 1.65 -3.62
CA THR A 20 -0.65 1.71 -4.48
C THR A 20 -0.75 0.73 -5.64
N VAL A 21 -0.28 1.16 -6.81
CA VAL A 21 -0.14 0.35 -8.01
C VAL A 21 1.29 -0.18 -8.07
N ALA A 22 1.47 -1.51 -8.04
CA ALA A 22 2.80 -2.13 -8.05
C ALA A 22 2.77 -3.51 -8.73
N ASP A 23 3.93 -3.97 -9.22
CA ASP A 23 4.07 -5.37 -9.63
C ASP A 23 4.00 -6.30 -8.40
N LYS A 24 3.25 -7.40 -8.54
CA LYS A 24 3.05 -8.42 -7.50
C LYS A 24 4.35 -8.94 -6.87
N ARG A 25 5.47 -8.95 -7.60
CA ARG A 25 6.78 -9.44 -7.11
C ARG A 25 7.43 -8.52 -6.07
N ASN A 26 7.08 -7.24 -6.05
CA ASN A 26 7.68 -6.28 -5.13
C ASN A 26 7.15 -6.45 -3.71
N ALA A 27 8.01 -6.24 -2.70
CA ALA A 27 7.60 -6.23 -1.29
C ALA A 27 6.45 -5.24 -1.03
N ARG A 28 5.56 -5.56 -0.07
CA ARG A 28 4.31 -4.80 0.20
C ARG A 28 4.52 -3.29 0.30
N ASN A 29 5.57 -2.86 1.03
CA ASN A 29 5.90 -1.46 1.29
C ASN A 29 7.15 -1.00 0.49
N GLY A 30 7.57 -1.78 -0.50
CA GLY A 30 8.75 -1.49 -1.30
C GLY A 30 8.42 -0.59 -2.50
N ARG A 31 9.19 -0.76 -3.58
CA ARG A 31 9.02 0.00 -4.83
C ARG A 31 7.61 -0.21 -5.42
N PHE A 32 6.94 0.90 -5.67
CA PHE A 32 5.65 0.97 -6.36
C PHE A 32 5.78 1.86 -7.61
N ILE A 33 4.79 1.77 -8.51
CA ILE A 33 4.71 2.59 -9.71
C ILE A 33 4.08 3.94 -9.32
N GLU A 34 2.90 3.89 -8.72
CA GLU A 34 2.14 5.08 -8.33
C GLU A 34 1.32 4.85 -7.05
N ARG A 35 1.12 5.92 -6.27
CA ARG A 35 0.17 5.95 -5.15
C ARG A 35 -1.07 6.71 -5.60
N VAL A 36 -2.19 6.00 -5.69
CA VAL A 36 -3.47 6.54 -6.20
C VAL A 36 -4.40 7.02 -5.09
N GLY A 37 -4.07 6.72 -3.84
CA GLY A 37 -4.86 7.20 -2.71
C GLY A 37 -4.44 6.62 -1.38
N PHE A 38 -5.33 6.76 -0.41
CA PHE A 38 -5.17 6.26 0.93
C PHE A 38 -6.47 5.68 1.48
N TYR A 39 -6.34 4.85 2.50
CA TYR A 39 -7.45 4.24 3.21
C TYR A 39 -7.12 4.21 4.70
N ASN A 40 -8.01 4.81 5.50
CA ASN A 40 -7.94 4.78 6.95
C ASN A 40 -9.16 4.01 7.47
N PRO A 41 -8.98 2.76 7.97
CA PRO A 41 -10.08 1.94 8.47
C PRO A 41 -10.50 2.24 9.91
N LEU A 42 -9.78 3.13 10.62
CA LEU A 42 -10.15 3.59 11.95
C LEU A 42 -11.15 4.75 11.88
#